data_AF-A0A1T5EH20-F1
#
_entry.id   AF-A0A1T5EH20-F1
#
_cell.length_a   1.000
_cell.length_b   1.000
_cell.length_c   1.000
_cell.angle_alpha   90.00
_cell.angle_beta   90.00
_cell.angle_gamma   90.00
#
_symmetry.space_group_name_H-M   'P 1'
#
loop_
_entity.id
_entity.type
_entity.pdbx_description
1 polymer ?
#
loop_
_entity_poly.entity_id
_entity_poly.type
_entity_poly.pdbx_seq_one_letter_code
_entity_poly.pdbx_strand_id
1 'polypeptide(L)'
;MKKDKISYNPKSGFKAPQGYFEGFEQELLETMKLSEDLGEKKSTGFTAPKGYFDGMEDELLKKATQGEPKVRKLVTKEVFLYAASIAAMVIAFASTFYINPETQTSWENVELSVMESYIDNNNIDLSTGEISNYIFQQGYIVDDTDLDKVDSEAMMNYLDENLEEPLYILDED
;
A
#
# COMPACT_ATOMS: atom_id res chain seq x y z
N MET A 1 15.31 -23.04 -27.73
CA MET A 1 15.23 -21.63 -28.17
C MET A 1 13.88 -21.41 -28.83
N LYS A 2 13.02 -20.57 -28.24
CA LYS A 2 11.72 -20.20 -28.83
C LYS A 2 12.00 -19.17 -29.93
N LYS A 3 11.47 -19.38 -31.14
CA LYS A 3 11.58 -18.41 -32.24
C LYS A 3 10.44 -17.42 -32.10
N ASP A 4 10.75 -16.19 -31.73
CA ASP A 4 9.77 -15.11 -31.71
C ASP A 4 9.35 -14.79 -33.15
N LYS A 5 8.08 -15.01 -33.47
CA LYS A 5 7.49 -14.61 -34.75
C LYS A 5 7.34 -13.10 -34.74
N ILE A 6 8.19 -12.41 -35.49
CA ILE A 6 8.03 -10.98 -35.77
C ILE A 6 6.66 -10.78 -36.41
N SER A 7 5.80 -9.98 -35.78
CA SER A 7 4.48 -9.64 -36.30
C SER A 7 4.64 -8.69 -37.48
N TYR A 8 4.70 -9.24 -38.70
CA TYR A 8 4.67 -8.43 -39.92
C TYR A 8 3.25 -7.93 -40.13
N ASN A 9 2.99 -6.66 -39.87
CA ASN A 9 1.75 -6.00 -40.25
C ASN A 9 1.84 -5.60 -41.73
N PRO A 10 1.09 -6.24 -42.66
CA PRO A 10 1.17 -5.94 -44.09
C PRO A 10 0.61 -4.54 -44.43
N LYS A 11 -0.06 -3.87 -43.49
CA LYS A 11 -0.57 -2.51 -43.63
C LYS A 11 0.38 -1.52 -42.96
N SER A 12 1.52 -1.27 -43.61
CA SER A 12 2.26 -0.02 -43.41
C SER A 12 1.28 1.15 -43.58
N GLY A 13 1.12 2.00 -42.56
CA GLY A 13 0.29 3.21 -42.65
C GLY A 13 0.79 4.22 -43.70
N PHE A 14 1.97 3.98 -44.26
CA PHE A 14 2.56 4.77 -45.32
C PHE A 14 2.15 4.21 -46.68
N LYS A 15 1.46 5.04 -47.47
CA LYS A 15 1.20 4.82 -48.90
C LYS A 15 1.94 5.91 -49.67
N ALA A 16 2.62 5.53 -50.75
CA ALA A 16 3.16 6.53 -51.68
C ALA A 16 2.00 7.27 -52.37
N PRO A 17 2.16 8.56 -52.68
CA PRO A 17 1.21 9.29 -53.52
C PRO A 17 1.00 8.61 -54.87
N GLN A 18 -0.17 8.83 -55.47
CA GLN A 18 -0.45 8.35 -56.83
C GLN A 18 0.57 8.97 -57.79
N GLY A 19 1.21 8.14 -58.62
CA GLY A 19 2.23 8.59 -59.59
C GLY A 19 3.64 8.84 -59.02
N TYR A 20 3.90 8.58 -57.73
CA TYR A 20 5.22 8.86 -57.11
C TYR A 20 6.41 8.20 -57.82
N PHE A 21 6.23 7.00 -58.38
CA PHE A 21 7.27 6.27 -59.10
C PHE A 21 7.16 6.39 -60.62
N GLU A 22 6.21 7.18 -61.12
CA GLU A 22 6.02 7.37 -62.56
C GLU A 22 7.20 8.16 -63.12
N GLY A 23 7.89 7.59 -64.11
CA GLY A 23 9.09 8.19 -64.69
C GLY A 23 10.39 8.04 -63.89
N PHE A 24 10.36 7.47 -62.68
CA PHE A 24 11.55 7.33 -61.81
C PHE A 24 12.70 6.59 -62.50
N GLU A 25 12.41 5.49 -63.20
CA GLU A 25 13.42 4.71 -63.92
C GLU A 25 14.09 5.55 -65.02
N GLN A 26 13.30 6.38 -65.70
CA GLN A 26 13.77 7.21 -66.80
C GLN A 26 14.64 8.36 -66.28
N GLU A 27 14.22 9.02 -65.20
CA GLU A 27 14.98 10.05 -64.49
C GLU A 27 16.31 9.50 -63.93
N LEU A 28 16.26 8.28 -63.36
CA LEU A 28 17.45 7.60 -62.86
C LEU A 28 18.45 7.29 -63.98
N LEU A 29 17.97 6.76 -65.11
CA LEU A 29 18.80 6.47 -66.28
C LEU A 29 19.36 7.74 -66.92
N GLU A 30 18.58 8.82 -66.99
CA GLU A 30 19.06 10.13 -67.45
C GLU A 30 20.15 10.68 -66.54
N THR A 31 19.98 10.57 -65.22
CA THR A 31 20.98 10.99 -64.23
C THR A 31 22.28 10.18 -64.35
N MET A 32 22.18 8.86 -64.55
CA MET A 32 23.35 8.01 -64.77
C MET A 32 24.08 8.33 -66.08
N LYS A 33 23.35 8.55 -67.18
CA LYS A 33 23.95 8.97 -68.46
C LYS A 33 24.64 10.33 -68.36
N LEU A 34 24.03 11.27 -67.63
CA LEU A 34 24.64 12.57 -67.33
C LEU A 34 25.95 12.41 -66.53
N SER A 35 26.00 11.42 -65.63
CA SER A 35 27.21 11.11 -64.86
C SER A 35 28.33 10.47 -65.70
N GLU A 36 28.00 9.74 -66.78
CA GLU A 36 28.97 9.25 -67.77
C GLU A 36 29.48 10.37 -68.68
N ASP A 37 28.61 11.31 -69.10
CA ASP A 37 28.97 12.49 -69.91
C ASP A 37 29.78 13.55 -69.13
N LEU A 38 29.75 13.50 -67.79
CA LEU A 38 30.58 14.32 -66.89
C LEU A 38 32.08 13.89 -66.86
N GLY A 39 32.50 13.09 -67.83
CA GLY A 39 33.88 12.89 -68.30
C GLY A 39 34.98 13.40 -67.37
N GLU A 40 35.66 12.46 -66.72
CA GLU A 40 36.94 12.68 -66.03
C GLU A 40 36.99 13.68 -64.85
N LYS A 41 35.87 14.23 -64.38
CA LYS A 41 35.83 14.80 -63.01
C LYS A 41 35.80 13.68 -61.95
N LYS A 42 36.83 12.84 -61.96
CA LYS A 42 37.09 11.77 -60.97
C LYS A 42 37.49 12.30 -59.59
N SER A 43 37.58 13.61 -59.39
CA SER A 43 37.65 14.15 -58.04
C SER A 43 36.22 14.20 -57.51
N THR A 44 35.87 13.26 -56.64
CA THR A 44 34.77 13.47 -55.70
C THR A 44 35.01 14.85 -55.08
N GLY A 45 34.09 15.80 -55.23
CA GLY A 45 34.27 17.18 -54.74
C GLY A 45 34.56 17.27 -53.23
N PHE A 46 34.48 16.13 -52.55
CA PHE A 46 34.91 15.89 -51.20
C PHE A 46 36.29 15.22 -51.22
N THR A 47 37.31 16.00 -50.89
CA THR A 47 38.62 15.48 -50.48
C THR A 47 38.78 15.77 -49.00
N ALA A 48 39.32 14.81 -48.25
CA ALA A 48 39.63 15.05 -46.84
C ALA A 48 40.76 16.10 -46.75
N PRO A 49 40.69 17.05 -45.79
CA PRO A 49 41.78 17.96 -45.55
C PRO A 49 43.10 17.22 -45.30
N LYS A 50 44.22 17.86 -45.67
CA LYS A 50 45.55 17.30 -45.41
C LYS A 50 45.73 17.05 -43.91
N GLY A 51 46.03 15.81 -43.53
CA GLY A 51 46.22 15.38 -42.15
C GLY A 51 44.94 15.06 -41.37
N TYR A 52 43.78 14.97 -42.02
CA TYR A 52 42.51 14.64 -41.35
C TYR A 52 42.55 13.31 -40.57
N PHE A 53 43.30 12.33 -41.07
CA PHE A 53 43.46 11.02 -40.43
C PHE A 53 44.75 10.90 -39.60
N ASP A 54 45.56 11.96 -39.51
CA ASP A 54 46.81 11.92 -38.75
C ASP A 54 46.49 11.78 -37.26
N GLY A 55 47.07 10.76 -36.61
CA GLY A 55 46.85 10.47 -35.19
C GLY A 55 45.51 9.80 -34.85
N MET A 56 44.68 9.44 -35.85
CA MET A 56 43.42 8.74 -35.62
C MET A 56 43.64 7.37 -34.95
N GLU A 57 44.64 6.61 -35.40
CA GLU A 57 44.99 5.31 -34.81
C GLU A 57 45.42 5.45 -33.35
N ASP A 58 46.26 6.44 -33.03
CA ASP A 58 46.72 6.71 -31.67
C ASP A 58 45.57 7.13 -30.75
N GLU A 59 44.63 7.95 -31.25
CA GLU A 59 43.46 8.37 -30.50
C GLU A 59 42.50 7.19 -30.23
N LEU A 60 42.31 6.32 -31.21
CA LEU A 60 41.49 5.11 -31.08
C LEU A 60 42.12 4.11 -30.11
N LEU A 61 43.42 3.86 -30.22
CA LEU A 61 44.17 2.98 -29.30
C LEU A 61 44.11 3.52 -27.87
N LYS A 62 44.28 4.84 -27.68
CA LYS A 62 44.18 5.50 -26.37
C LYS A 62 42.77 5.38 -25.79
N LYS A 63 41.72 5.52 -26.61
CA LYS A 63 40.33 5.35 -26.15
C LYS A 63 39.97 3.89 -25.88
N ALA A 64 40.51 2.94 -26.65
CA ALA A 64 40.26 1.50 -26.46
C ALA A 64 40.98 0.93 -25.23
N THR A 65 42.11 1.52 -24.82
CA THR A 65 42.88 1.11 -23.64
C THR A 65 42.53 1.89 -22.37
N GLN A 66 41.66 2.91 -22.46
CA GLN A 66 41.16 3.60 -21.28
C GLN A 66 40.21 2.67 -20.50
N GLY A 67 40.82 2.08 -19.45
CA GLY A 67 40.27 1.45 -18.25
C GLY A 67 38.80 1.05 -18.23
N GLU A 68 38.57 -0.23 -17.91
CA GLU A 68 37.27 -0.86 -17.67
C GLU A 68 36.23 0.12 -17.07
N PRO A 69 34.99 0.14 -17.60
CA PRO A 69 33.98 1.06 -17.12
C PRO A 69 33.81 0.88 -15.62
N LYS A 70 33.86 1.98 -14.87
CA LYS A 70 33.76 1.97 -13.40
C LYS A 70 32.42 1.37 -12.98
N VAL A 71 32.40 0.06 -12.73
CA VAL A 71 31.20 -0.67 -12.34
C VAL A 71 30.79 -0.22 -10.95
N ARG A 72 29.70 0.54 -10.86
CA ARG A 72 29.09 0.90 -9.57
C ARG A 72 28.02 -0.13 -9.23
N LYS A 73 28.11 -0.72 -8.04
CA LYS A 73 27.06 -1.59 -7.51
C LYS A 73 25.83 -0.73 -7.24
N LEU A 74 24.70 -1.05 -7.90
CA LEU A 74 23.45 -0.29 -7.82
C LEU A 74 22.74 -0.45 -6.46
N VAL A 75 22.98 -1.57 -5.76
CA VAL A 75 22.40 -1.86 -4.45
C VAL A 75 23.52 -2.27 -3.51
N THR A 76 23.65 -1.55 -2.39
CA THR A 76 24.60 -1.86 -1.32
C THR A 76 23.86 -2.57 -0.18
N LYS A 77 24.62 -3.30 0.66
CA LYS A 77 24.06 -3.99 1.82
C LYS A 77 23.39 -3.02 2.80
N GLU A 78 23.87 -1.77 2.87
CA GLU A 78 23.32 -0.72 3.72
C GLU A 78 21.91 -0.30 3.27
N VAL A 79 21.69 -0.12 1.96
CA VAL A 79 20.36 0.17 1.39
C VAL A 79 19.41 -1.00 1.64
N PHE A 80 19.90 -2.24 1.53
CA PHE A 80 19.11 -3.43 1.83
C PHE A 80 18.73 -3.51 3.32
N LEU A 81 19.67 -3.23 4.22
CA LEU A 81 19.41 -3.21 5.67
C LEU A 81 18.40 -2.12 6.04
N TYR A 82 18.51 -0.93 5.44
CA TYR A 82 17.55 0.16 5.64
C TYR A 82 16.14 -0.25 5.16
N ALA A 83 16.03 -0.78 3.94
CA ALA A 83 14.76 -1.27 3.41
C ALA A 83 14.15 -2.40 4.27
N ALA A 84 14.98 -3.33 4.75
CA ALA A 84 14.54 -4.41 5.63
C ALA A 84 14.00 -3.89 6.97
N SER A 85 14.65 -2.88 7.56
CA SER A 85 14.18 -2.26 8.82
C SER A 85 12.82 -1.57 8.66
N ILE A 86 12.60 -0.85 7.56
CA ILE A 86 11.31 -0.23 7.24
C ILE A 86 10.23 -1.29 7.06
N ALA A 87 10.52 -2.34 6.29
CA ALA A 87 9.59 -3.45 6.08
C ALA A 87 9.22 -4.13 7.41
N ALA A 88 10.18 -4.35 8.30
CA ALA A 88 9.94 -4.93 9.62
C ALA A 88 9.00 -4.06 10.47
N MET A 89 9.16 -2.73 10.45
CA MET A 89 8.24 -1.81 11.16
C MET A 89 6.83 -1.88 10.59
N VAL A 90 6.68 -1.90 9.26
CA VAL A 90 5.36 -2.02 8.61
C VAL A 90 4.70 -3.36 8.96
N ILE A 91 5.47 -4.46 8.96
CA ILE A 91 4.96 -5.78 9.34
C ILE A 91 4.57 -5.81 10.82
N ALA A 92 5.37 -5.23 11.72
CA ALA A 92 5.04 -5.18 13.15
C ALA A 92 3.76 -4.36 13.40
N PHE A 93 3.60 -3.23 12.70
CA PHE A 93 2.41 -2.40 12.78
C PHE A 93 1.17 -3.13 12.24
N ALA A 94 1.27 -3.74 11.06
CA ALA A 94 0.20 -4.54 10.48
C ALA A 94 -0.15 -5.77 11.34
N SER A 95 0.86 -6.43 11.92
CA SER A 95 0.68 -7.56 12.82
C SER A 95 -0.18 -7.20 14.03
N THR A 96 -0.01 -6.00 14.59
CA THR A 96 -0.80 -5.55 15.75
C THR A 96 -2.28 -5.42 15.38
N PHE A 97 -2.59 -4.92 14.19
CA PHE A 97 -3.96 -4.65 13.78
C PHE A 97 -4.70 -5.87 13.19
N TYR A 98 -3.98 -6.79 12.53
CA TYR A 98 -4.61 -7.89 11.78
C TYR A 98 -4.54 -9.26 12.46
N ILE A 99 -3.61 -9.49 13.41
CA ILE A 99 -3.40 -10.82 14.01
C ILE A 99 -4.09 -10.96 15.37
N ASN A 100 -4.28 -9.85 16.09
CA ASN A 100 -5.05 -9.82 17.33
C ASN A 100 -6.12 -8.72 17.25
N PRO A 101 -7.24 -8.93 16.53
CA PRO A 101 -8.38 -8.05 16.72
C PRO A 101 -8.74 -8.14 18.21
N GLU A 102 -8.70 -7.00 18.93
CA GLU A 102 -9.23 -6.97 20.29
C GLU A 102 -10.63 -7.57 20.24
N THR A 103 -10.82 -8.68 20.94
CA THR A 103 -12.15 -9.23 21.14
C THR A 103 -12.92 -8.13 21.83
N GLN A 104 -13.94 -7.58 21.14
CA GLN A 104 -14.80 -6.56 21.74
C GLN A 104 -15.27 -7.11 23.09
N THR A 105 -14.85 -6.45 24.17
CA THR A 105 -15.27 -6.77 25.53
C THR A 105 -16.72 -6.32 25.66
N SER A 106 -17.63 -7.14 25.13
CA SER A 106 -19.06 -7.06 25.40
C SER A 106 -19.33 -7.79 26.71
N TRP A 107 -20.35 -7.33 27.45
CA TRP A 107 -20.87 -8.04 28.62
C TRP A 107 -21.26 -9.49 28.31
N GLU A 108 -21.57 -9.78 27.05
CA GLU A 108 -21.91 -11.11 26.54
C GLU A 108 -20.71 -12.07 26.47
N ASN A 109 -19.48 -11.53 26.43
CA ASN A 109 -18.25 -12.29 26.23
C ASN A 109 -17.34 -12.29 27.48
N VAL A 110 -17.88 -11.90 28.64
CA VAL A 110 -17.12 -11.93 29.88
C VAL A 110 -16.95 -13.38 30.33
N GLU A 111 -15.71 -13.84 30.42
CA GLU A 111 -15.41 -15.18 30.93
C GLU A 111 -15.70 -15.27 32.43
N LEU A 112 -16.23 -16.41 32.88
CA LEU A 112 -16.55 -16.66 34.29
C LEU A 112 -15.32 -16.47 35.20
N SER A 113 -14.14 -16.87 34.74
CA SER A 113 -12.86 -16.71 35.47
C SER A 113 -12.52 -15.25 35.78
N VAL A 114 -12.91 -14.33 34.89
CA VAL A 114 -12.71 -12.88 35.08
C VAL A 114 -13.68 -12.36 36.12
N MET A 115 -14.93 -12.81 36.11
CA MET A 115 -15.93 -12.45 37.12
C MET A 115 -15.55 -12.98 38.51
N GLU A 116 -15.12 -14.25 38.60
CA GLU A 116 -14.62 -14.86 39.84
C GLU A 116 -13.45 -14.05 40.40
N SER A 117 -12.45 -13.74 39.57
CA SER A 117 -11.31 -12.91 39.97
C SER A 117 -11.73 -11.51 40.43
N TYR A 118 -12.72 -10.90 39.79
CA TYR A 118 -13.21 -9.57 40.17
C TYR A 118 -13.87 -9.59 41.56
N ILE A 119 -14.64 -10.63 41.87
CA ILE A 119 -15.27 -10.81 43.18
C ILE A 119 -14.21 -11.15 44.24
N ASP A 120 -13.30 -12.07 43.94
CA ASP A 120 -12.27 -12.55 44.88
C ASP A 120 -11.25 -11.48 45.27
N ASN A 121 -10.97 -10.53 44.37
CA ASN A 121 -10.08 -9.40 44.65
C ASN A 121 -10.74 -8.30 45.50
N ASN A 122 -11.94 -8.54 46.03
CA ASN A 122 -12.68 -7.62 46.88
C ASN A 122 -12.98 -6.28 46.17
N ASN A 123 -13.14 -6.29 44.84
CA ASN A 123 -13.55 -5.12 44.06
C ASN A 123 -15.04 -4.80 44.22
N ILE A 124 -15.79 -5.69 44.88
CA ILE A 124 -17.17 -5.47 45.26
C ILE A 124 -17.20 -5.33 46.78
N ASP A 125 -17.60 -4.15 47.26
CA ASP A 125 -17.78 -3.86 48.69
C ASP A 125 -19.12 -4.42 49.20
N LEU A 126 -19.42 -5.67 48.83
CA LEU A 126 -20.61 -6.40 49.26
C LEU A 126 -20.17 -7.75 49.74
N SER A 127 -20.56 -8.13 50.95
CA SER A 127 -20.35 -9.49 51.43
C SER A 127 -21.22 -10.47 50.64
N THR A 128 -20.80 -11.74 50.60
CA THR A 128 -21.60 -12.82 49.99
C THR A 128 -23.02 -12.90 50.55
N GLY A 129 -23.20 -12.55 51.84
CA GLY A 129 -24.52 -12.50 52.48
C GLY A 129 -25.40 -11.35 51.95
N GLU A 130 -24.81 -10.18 51.72
CA GLU A 130 -25.52 -9.03 51.14
C GLU A 130 -25.89 -9.29 49.68
N ILE A 131 -24.96 -9.82 48.88
CA ILE A 131 -25.23 -10.23 47.49
C ILE A 131 -26.39 -11.24 47.44
N SER A 132 -26.38 -12.23 48.35
CA SER A 132 -27.46 -13.21 48.44
C SER A 132 -28.80 -12.58 48.80
N ASN A 133 -28.86 -11.55 49.64
CA ASN A 133 -30.11 -10.87 49.99
C ASN A 133 -30.67 -10.03 48.84
N TYR A 134 -29.81 -9.47 47.98
CA TYR A 134 -30.24 -8.74 46.79
C TYR A 134 -30.72 -9.66 45.67
N ILE A 135 -30.07 -10.81 45.48
CA ILE A 135 -30.43 -11.76 44.43
C ILE A 135 -31.58 -12.68 44.86
N PHE A 136 -31.67 -13.02 46.15
CA PHE A 136 -32.65 -13.96 46.67
C PHE A 136 -33.54 -13.36 47.75
N GLN A 137 -34.86 -13.39 47.52
CA GLN A 137 -35.86 -13.09 48.53
C GLN A 137 -36.52 -14.40 48.99
N GLN A 138 -36.39 -14.75 50.27
CA GLN A 138 -36.98 -15.98 50.84
C GLN A 138 -36.61 -17.27 50.08
N GLY A 139 -35.41 -17.33 49.48
CA GLY A 139 -34.91 -18.49 48.74
C GLY A 139 -35.34 -18.58 47.27
N TYR A 140 -36.03 -17.57 46.74
CA TYR A 140 -36.36 -17.42 45.33
C TYR A 140 -35.51 -16.32 44.69
N ILE A 141 -35.06 -16.51 43.45
CA ILE A 141 -34.34 -15.48 42.68
C ILE A 141 -35.30 -14.34 42.40
N VAL A 142 -34.92 -13.12 42.77
CA VAL A 142 -35.63 -11.90 42.40
C VAL A 142 -35.37 -11.63 40.93
N ASP A 143 -36.40 -11.75 40.09
CA ASP A 143 -36.35 -11.46 38.66
C ASP A 143 -37.28 -10.27 38.33
N ASP A 144 -37.15 -9.68 37.14
CA ASP A 144 -37.88 -8.47 36.73
C ASP A 144 -39.40 -8.61 36.89
N THR A 145 -39.93 -9.83 36.73
CA THR A 145 -41.36 -10.14 36.90
C THR A 145 -41.89 -9.99 38.32
N ASP A 146 -41.02 -9.95 39.33
CA ASP A 146 -41.40 -9.73 40.73
C ASP A 146 -41.38 -8.24 41.10
N LEU A 147 -40.62 -7.41 40.39
CA LEU A 147 -40.64 -5.95 40.54
C LEU A 147 -41.95 -5.35 40.01
N ASP A 148 -42.54 -5.94 38.97
CA ASP A 148 -43.85 -5.53 38.42
C ASP A 148 -45.02 -5.78 39.39
N LYS A 149 -44.83 -6.60 40.43
CA LYS A 149 -45.86 -6.91 41.45
C LYS A 149 -45.77 -6.04 42.68
N VAL A 150 -44.79 -5.14 42.74
CA VAL A 150 -44.64 -4.23 43.88
C VAL A 150 -45.75 -3.18 43.81
N ASP A 151 -46.60 -3.18 44.83
CA ASP A 151 -47.67 -2.21 44.97
C ASP A 151 -47.08 -0.79 45.08
N SER A 152 -47.51 0.10 44.17
CA SER A 152 -46.98 1.47 44.09
C SER A 152 -47.22 2.26 45.37
N GLU A 153 -48.31 1.99 46.09
CA GLU A 153 -48.65 2.67 47.35
C GLU A 153 -47.69 2.22 48.47
N ALA A 154 -47.45 0.91 48.59
CA ALA A 154 -46.47 0.38 49.53
C ALA A 154 -45.05 0.90 49.26
N MET A 155 -44.67 1.01 48.00
CA MET A 155 -43.38 1.59 47.59
C MET A 155 -43.29 3.07 47.94
N MET A 156 -44.34 3.84 47.67
CA MET A 156 -44.41 5.26 48.03
C MET A 156 -44.28 5.46 49.54
N ASN A 157 -45.01 4.68 50.34
CA ASN A 157 -44.95 4.75 51.80
C ASN A 157 -43.56 4.40 52.35
N TYR A 158 -42.91 3.37 51.79
CA TYR A 158 -41.55 2.99 52.21
C TYR A 158 -40.53 4.10 51.89
N LEU A 159 -40.63 4.71 50.71
CA LEU A 159 -39.78 5.82 50.32
C LEU A 159 -40.03 7.03 51.22
N ASP A 160 -41.28 7.36 51.55
CA ASP A 160 -41.61 8.49 52.43
C ASP A 160 -41.12 8.27 53.88
N GLU A 161 -41.12 7.02 54.34
CA GLU A 161 -40.66 6.65 55.69
C GLU A 161 -39.12 6.56 55.82
N ASN A 162 -38.41 6.23 54.74
CA ASN A 162 -36.95 6.00 54.76
C ASN A 162 -36.14 7.07 54.02
N LEU A 163 -36.77 8.01 53.31
CA LEU A 163 -36.09 9.19 52.76
C LEU A 163 -36.04 10.28 53.83
N GLU A 164 -34.93 10.34 54.56
CA GLU A 164 -34.58 11.51 55.35
C GLU A 164 -34.24 12.68 54.39
N GLU A 165 -35.24 13.51 54.09
CA GLU A 165 -35.19 14.80 53.37
C GLU A 165 -35.18 14.79 51.82
N PRO A 166 -36.32 15.10 51.16
CA PRO A 166 -36.37 15.42 49.73
C PRO A 166 -35.86 16.84 49.39
N LEU A 167 -35.29 17.59 50.34
CA LEU A 167 -35.03 19.03 50.19
C LEU A 167 -33.73 19.36 49.41
N TYR A 168 -32.91 18.38 49.02
CA TYR A 168 -31.66 18.63 48.28
C TYR A 168 -31.72 18.36 46.77
N ILE A 169 -32.88 18.02 46.21
CA ILE A 169 -33.02 17.65 44.78
C ILE A 169 -33.61 18.80 43.92
N LEU A 170 -33.95 19.96 44.51
CA LEU A 170 -34.59 21.07 43.80
C LEU A 170 -33.87 22.42 43.92
N ASP A 171 -32.59 22.43 44.28
CA ASP A 171 -31.72 23.60 44.08
C ASP A 171 -30.56 23.21 43.16
N GLU A 172 -30.79 23.35 41.85
CA GLU A 172 -29.71 23.45 40.86
C GLU A 172 -30.04 24.65 39.94
N ASP A 173 -29.20 25.70 40.05
CA ASP A 173 -28.92 26.66 38.98
C ASP A 173 -28.11 25.98 37.86
#